data_AF-M7BI22-F1
#
_entry.id   AF-M7BI22-F1
#
_cell.length_a   1.000
_cell.length_b   1.000
_cell.length_c   1.000
_cell.angle_alpha   90.00
_cell.angle_beta   90.00
_cell.angle_gamma   90.00
#
_symmetry.space_group_name_H-M   'P 1'
#
loop_
_entity.id
_entity.type
_entity.pdbx_description
1 polymer ?
#
loop_
_entity_poly.entity_id
_entity_poly.type
_entity_poly.pdbx_seq_one_letter_code
_entity_poly.pdbx_strand_id
1 'polypeptide(L)'
;MEYLHVLSRPKVIDQEHDVVWTEAYIDSTIYTSSTLQFRIANYSALLASYDFDNYNKFFEFASHIPEDRRVDFKSILSEGQLISRTALQASLDMADAAVHTTATAVVMHRSSWLSASGIPKDLQTKVEDLPFDKDKLFSKKNNELLHTMKDSRATLCTLDIHSSLPRRQRYQPYQRPLTQEYYRPQPKPYT
;
A
#
# COMPACT_ATOMS: atom_id res chain seq x y z
N MET A 1 0.75 -53.72 32.36
CA MET A 1 1.73 -52.66 32.04
C MET A 1 1.71 -52.46 30.54
N GLU A 2 0.71 -51.73 30.04
CA GLU A 2 0.56 -51.42 28.61
C GLU A 2 1.05 -49.99 28.39
N TYR A 3 2.15 -49.84 27.67
CA TYR A 3 2.65 -48.53 27.26
C TYR A 3 1.93 -48.10 25.98
N LEU A 4 1.02 -47.14 26.12
CA LEU A 4 0.38 -46.41 25.02
C LEU A 4 1.42 -45.61 24.24
N HIS A 5 1.74 -46.06 23.02
CA HIS A 5 2.39 -45.23 22.01
C HIS A 5 1.40 -44.17 21.53
N VAL A 6 1.40 -43.00 22.17
CA VAL A 6 0.83 -41.79 21.56
C VAL A 6 1.88 -41.23 20.61
N LEU A 7 1.79 -41.63 19.35
CA LEU A 7 2.53 -41.00 18.27
C LEU A 7 2.18 -39.51 18.25
N SER A 8 3.15 -38.68 18.62
CA SER A 8 3.22 -37.26 18.28
C SER A 8 2.90 -37.10 16.80
N ARG A 9 1.72 -36.55 16.48
CA ARG A 9 1.48 -36.01 15.15
C ARG A 9 2.41 -34.80 15.00
N PRO A 10 3.26 -34.74 13.97
CA PRO A 10 4.00 -33.52 13.69
C PRO A 10 2.97 -32.44 13.36
N LYS A 11 3.11 -31.27 13.99
CA LYS A 11 2.36 -30.07 13.61
C LYS A 11 2.87 -29.67 12.22
N VAL A 12 2.23 -30.21 11.19
CA VAL A 12 2.39 -29.75 9.81
C VAL A 12 1.83 -28.33 9.79
N ILE A 13 2.73 -27.36 9.90
CA ILE A 13 2.43 -25.96 9.63
C ILE A 13 2.19 -25.91 8.11
N ASP A 14 0.99 -25.52 7.69
CA ASP A 14 0.66 -25.36 6.27
C ASP A 14 1.56 -24.25 5.68
N GLN A 15 2.69 -24.67 5.11
CA GLN A 15 3.71 -23.77 4.57
C GLN A 15 3.16 -22.89 3.42
N GLU A 16 2.18 -23.39 2.66
CA GLU A 16 1.47 -22.60 1.64
C GLU A 16 0.62 -21.48 2.25
N HIS A 17 0.01 -21.72 3.42
CA HIS A 17 -0.81 -20.70 4.07
C HIS A 17 0.08 -19.56 4.56
N ASP A 18 1.18 -19.87 5.24
CA ASP A 18 2.10 -18.87 5.77
C ASP A 18 2.75 -18.00 4.68
N VAL A 19 3.06 -18.56 3.51
CA VAL A 19 3.62 -17.80 2.37
C VAL A 19 2.60 -16.82 1.79
N VAL A 20 1.37 -17.26 1.52
CA VAL A 20 0.30 -16.41 0.95
C VAL A 20 -0.08 -15.27 1.91
N TRP A 21 -0.11 -15.52 3.22
CA TRP A 21 -0.37 -14.49 4.22
C TRP A 21 0.76 -13.46 4.31
N THR A 22 2.01 -13.90 4.15
CA THR A 22 3.17 -13.01 4.19
C THR A 22 3.21 -12.09 2.97
N GLU A 23 2.93 -12.63 1.77
CA GLU A 23 2.85 -11.84 0.53
C GLU A 23 1.73 -10.79 0.60
N ALA A 24 0.52 -11.19 1.01
CA ALA A 24 -0.61 -10.25 1.15
C ALA A 24 -0.34 -9.14 2.18
N TYR A 25 0.39 -9.46 3.26
CA TYR A 25 0.80 -8.48 4.26
C TYR A 25 1.82 -7.47 3.71
N ILE A 26 2.81 -7.96 2.96
CA ILE A 26 3.83 -7.13 2.31
C ILE A 26 3.15 -6.18 1.31
N ASP A 27 2.24 -6.68 0.47
CA ASP A 27 1.52 -5.87 -0.52
C ASP A 27 0.71 -4.74 0.12
N SER A 28 -0.04 -5.05 1.19
CA SER A 28 -0.82 -4.06 1.95
C SER A 28 0.07 -2.98 2.58
N THR A 29 1.25 -3.38 3.06
CA THR A 29 2.24 -2.47 3.63
C THR A 29 2.83 -1.55 2.57
N ILE A 30 3.19 -2.09 1.40
CA ILE A 30 3.72 -1.31 0.26
C ILE A 30 2.67 -0.31 -0.21
N TYR A 31 1.41 -0.73 -0.39
CA TYR A 31 0.31 0.15 -0.81
C TYR A 31 0.06 1.30 0.18
N THR A 32 0.08 1.01 1.47
CA THR A 32 -0.12 2.03 2.52
C THR A 32 1.05 3.01 2.55
N SER A 33 2.28 2.50 2.42
CA SER A 33 3.50 3.30 2.37
C SER A 33 3.52 4.23 1.14
N SER A 34 3.20 3.71 -0.05
CA SER A 34 3.18 4.49 -1.29
C SER A 34 2.08 5.56 -1.26
N THR A 35 0.91 5.24 -0.71
CA THR A 35 -0.16 6.24 -0.50
C THR A 35 0.30 7.37 0.42
N LEU A 36 1.04 7.05 1.49
CA LEU A 36 1.60 8.08 2.37
C LEU A 36 2.65 8.93 1.65
N GLN A 37 3.56 8.31 0.88
CA GLN A 37 4.56 9.03 0.08
C GLN A 37 3.89 9.99 -0.91
N PHE A 38 2.82 9.57 -1.59
CA PHE A 38 2.06 10.43 -2.49
C PHE A 38 1.48 11.65 -1.77
N ARG A 39 0.93 11.47 -0.55
CA ARG A 39 0.41 12.60 0.25
C ARG A 39 1.53 13.55 0.67
N ILE A 40 2.68 13.02 1.09
CA ILE A 40 3.86 13.82 1.43
C ILE A 40 4.31 14.64 0.22
N ALA A 41 4.47 14.01 -0.95
CA ALA A 41 4.83 14.67 -2.19
C ALA A 41 3.86 15.81 -2.55
N ASN A 42 2.55 15.60 -2.38
CA ASN A 42 1.54 16.63 -2.65
C ASN A 42 1.69 17.83 -1.70
N TYR A 43 1.90 17.59 -0.40
CA TYR A 43 2.16 18.68 0.55
C TYR A 43 3.47 19.41 0.24
N SER A 44 4.53 18.69 -0.11
CA SER A 44 5.81 19.27 -0.52
C SER A 44 5.69 20.14 -1.76
N ALA A 45 4.92 19.70 -2.78
CA ALA A 45 4.64 20.48 -3.97
C ALA A 45 3.89 21.78 -3.63
N LEU A 46 2.90 21.70 -2.74
CA LEU A 46 2.15 22.88 -2.27
C LEU A 46 3.08 23.88 -1.58
N LEU A 47 3.92 23.42 -0.65
CA LEU A 47 4.90 24.28 0.03
C LEU A 47 5.86 24.94 -0.97
N ALA A 48 6.43 24.16 -1.89
CA ALA A 48 7.34 24.66 -2.91
C ALA A 48 6.69 25.72 -3.81
N SER A 49 5.41 25.54 -4.17
CA SER A 49 4.66 26.53 -4.95
C SER A 49 4.44 27.83 -4.17
N TYR A 50 4.13 27.74 -2.87
CA TYR A 50 3.96 28.90 -2.01
C TYR A 50 5.27 29.67 -1.84
N ASP A 51 6.39 28.97 -1.64
CA ASP A 51 7.71 29.59 -1.54
C ASP A 51 8.10 30.31 -2.84
N PHE A 52 7.83 29.70 -3.99
CA PHE A 52 8.05 30.33 -5.29
C PHE A 52 7.26 31.65 -5.42
N ASP A 53 5.98 31.64 -5.04
CA ASP A 53 5.13 32.84 -5.05
C ASP A 53 5.60 33.89 -4.02
N ASN A 54 6.12 33.48 -2.87
CA ASN A 54 6.68 34.40 -1.89
C ASN A 54 7.91 35.11 -2.44
N TYR A 55 8.83 34.40 -3.08
CA TYR A 55 9.98 35.01 -3.74
C TYR A 55 9.55 35.97 -4.85
N ASN A 56 8.51 35.65 -5.63
CA ASN A 56 7.92 36.59 -6.60
C ASN A 56 7.43 37.88 -5.94
N LYS A 57 6.73 37.80 -4.81
CA LYS A 57 6.30 39.00 -4.07
C LYS A 57 7.48 39.80 -3.55
N PHE A 58 8.55 39.13 -3.10
CA PHE A 58 9.75 39.82 -2.63
C PHE A 58 10.47 40.62 -3.72
N PHE A 59 10.30 40.26 -5.00
CA PHE A 59 10.84 41.08 -6.10
C PHE A 59 10.26 42.49 -6.16
N GLU A 60 9.02 42.73 -5.69
CA GLU A 60 8.42 44.05 -5.64
C GLU A 60 9.16 44.98 -4.66
N PHE A 61 9.70 44.41 -3.58
CA PHE A 61 10.47 45.14 -2.57
C PHE A 61 11.90 45.47 -3.02
N ALA A 62 12.40 44.86 -4.10
CA ALA A 62 13.75 45.13 -4.61
C ALA A 62 13.96 46.62 -4.99
N SER A 63 12.87 47.33 -5.30
CA SER A 63 12.88 48.77 -5.58
C SER A 63 13.24 49.64 -4.37
N HIS A 64 13.03 49.14 -3.15
CA HIS A 64 13.30 49.84 -1.88
C HIS A 64 14.71 49.57 -1.34
N ILE A 65 15.45 48.64 -1.94
CA ILE A 65 16.80 48.29 -1.52
C ILE A 65 17.80 49.31 -2.10
N PRO A 66 18.78 49.79 -1.32
CA PRO A 66 19.88 50.63 -1.81
C PRO A 66 20.57 50.03 -3.05
N GLU A 67 20.97 50.89 -3.98
CA GLU A 67 21.47 50.46 -5.30
C GLU A 67 22.73 49.57 -5.20
N ASP A 68 23.59 49.84 -4.21
CA ASP A 68 24.82 49.08 -3.94
C ASP A 68 24.56 47.61 -3.56
N ARG A 69 23.37 47.29 -3.00
CA ARG A 69 23.01 45.93 -2.55
C ARG A 69 21.88 45.30 -3.35
N ARG A 70 21.26 46.06 -4.25
CA ARG A 70 20.08 45.63 -5.01
C ARG A 70 20.36 44.41 -5.89
N VAL A 71 21.55 44.36 -6.49
CA VAL A 71 21.99 43.24 -7.33
C VAL A 71 22.09 41.96 -6.50
N ASP A 72 22.76 42.03 -5.36
CA ASP A 72 22.92 40.90 -4.44
C ASP A 72 21.58 40.40 -3.93
N PHE A 73 20.68 41.33 -3.54
CA PHE A 73 19.33 40.98 -3.10
C PHE A 73 18.55 40.25 -4.20
N LYS A 74 18.55 40.76 -5.43
CA LYS A 74 17.88 40.09 -6.57
C LYS A 74 18.48 38.71 -6.86
N SER A 75 19.80 38.56 -6.72
CA SER A 75 20.47 37.27 -6.86
C SER A 75 19.93 36.25 -5.85
N ILE A 76 19.82 36.64 -4.57
CA ILE A 76 19.27 35.76 -3.51
C ILE A 76 17.83 35.36 -3.82
N LEU A 77 16.98 36.29 -4.28
CA LEU A 77 15.61 35.97 -4.66
C LEU A 77 15.55 34.99 -5.83
N SER A 78 16.40 35.17 -6.84
CA SER A 78 16.47 34.26 -8.00
C SER A 78 16.96 32.87 -7.60
N GLU A 79 17.89 32.77 -6.66
CA GLU A 79 18.34 31.51 -6.08
C GLU A 79 17.20 30.82 -5.30
N GLY A 80 16.47 31.57 -4.48
CA GLY A 80 15.29 31.08 -3.78
C GLY A 80 14.22 30.51 -4.72
N GLN A 81 13.91 31.22 -5.82
CA GLN A 81 13.02 30.73 -6.86
C GLN A 81 13.52 29.43 -7.51
N LEU A 82 14.82 29.34 -7.78
CA LEU A 82 15.43 28.15 -8.36
C LEU A 82 15.28 26.96 -7.40
N ILE A 83 15.57 27.14 -6.12
CA ILE A 83 15.40 26.12 -5.08
C ILE A 83 13.93 25.66 -5.01
N SER A 84 12.97 26.58 -4.98
CA SER A 84 11.54 26.24 -4.96
C SER A 84 11.12 25.43 -6.20
N ARG A 85 11.62 25.78 -7.39
CA ARG A 85 11.35 25.01 -8.63
C ARG A 85 11.96 23.62 -8.57
N THR A 86 13.19 23.49 -8.08
CA THR A 86 13.83 22.19 -7.89
C THR A 86 13.09 21.34 -6.87
N ALA A 87 12.61 21.93 -5.77
CA ALA A 87 11.80 21.24 -4.77
C ALA A 87 10.44 20.78 -5.34
N LEU A 88 9.83 21.58 -6.22
CA LEU A 88 8.60 21.18 -6.92
C LEU A 88 8.85 19.99 -7.84
N GLN A 89 9.96 20.01 -8.61
CA GLN A 89 10.33 18.88 -9.46
C GLN A 89 10.59 17.61 -8.64
N ALA A 90 11.34 17.70 -7.54
CA ALA A 90 11.57 16.57 -6.65
C ALA A 90 10.26 16.01 -6.06
N SER A 91 9.28 16.88 -5.78
CA SER A 91 7.95 16.47 -5.33
C SER A 91 7.17 15.73 -6.43
N LEU A 92 7.28 16.17 -7.69
CA LEU A 92 6.68 15.46 -8.83
C LEU A 92 7.31 14.08 -9.03
N ASP A 93 8.64 13.99 -8.96
CA ASP A 93 9.36 12.72 -9.10
C ASP A 93 8.99 11.75 -7.96
N MET A 94 8.82 12.26 -6.73
CA MET A 94 8.34 11.46 -5.59
C MET A 94 6.90 10.98 -5.78
N ALA A 95 6.02 11.84 -6.30
CA ALA A 95 4.63 11.47 -6.57
C ALA A 95 4.56 10.37 -7.66
N ASP A 96 5.36 10.49 -8.72
CA ASP A 96 5.46 9.50 -9.79
C ASP A 96 5.96 8.14 -9.26
N ALA A 97 7.04 8.15 -8.46
CA ALA A 97 7.56 6.95 -7.81
C ALA A 97 6.52 6.27 -6.89
N ALA A 98 5.76 7.06 -6.15
CA ALA A 98 4.67 6.56 -5.30
C ALA A 98 3.54 5.94 -6.14
N VAL A 99 3.16 6.55 -7.27
CA VAL A 99 2.17 5.99 -8.20
C VAL A 99 2.65 4.66 -8.78
N HIS A 100 3.90 4.59 -9.24
CA HIS A 100 4.50 3.36 -9.77
C HIS A 100 4.57 2.24 -8.72
N THR A 101 4.92 2.57 -7.48
CA THR A 101 4.97 1.60 -6.37
C THR A 101 3.55 1.11 -6.03
N THR A 102 2.57 2.00 -6.03
CA THR A 102 1.15 1.65 -5.83
C THR A 102 0.66 0.71 -6.94
N ALA A 103 0.96 1.03 -8.20
CA ALA A 103 0.60 0.19 -9.34
C ALA A 103 1.22 -1.22 -9.23
N THR A 104 2.50 -1.30 -8.82
CA THR A 104 3.19 -2.58 -8.60
C THR A 104 2.53 -3.38 -7.49
N ALA A 105 2.22 -2.75 -6.35
CA ALA A 105 1.53 -3.41 -5.24
C ALA A 105 0.13 -3.94 -5.65
N VAL A 106 -0.61 -3.20 -6.49
CA VAL A 106 -1.89 -3.67 -7.03
C VAL A 106 -1.72 -4.89 -7.93
N VAL A 107 -0.69 -4.91 -8.78
CA VAL A 107 -0.38 -6.07 -9.63
C VAL A 107 0.00 -7.28 -8.78
N MET A 108 0.86 -7.10 -7.77
CA MET A 108 1.25 -8.17 -6.83
C MET A 108 0.02 -8.73 -6.12
N HIS A 109 -0.83 -7.85 -5.57
CA HIS A 109 -2.05 -8.26 -4.89
C HIS A 109 -3.03 -9.00 -5.81
N ARG A 110 -3.16 -8.58 -7.08
CA ARG A 110 -3.96 -9.29 -8.10
C ARG A 110 -3.40 -10.68 -8.39
N SER A 111 -2.09 -10.80 -8.57
CA SER A 111 -1.43 -12.08 -8.88
C SER A 111 -1.54 -13.08 -7.72
N SER A 112 -1.39 -12.60 -6.47
CA SER A 112 -1.57 -13.42 -5.26
C SER A 112 -3.03 -13.86 -5.12
N TRP A 113 -3.99 -12.95 -5.33
CA TRP A 113 -5.42 -13.29 -5.29
C TRP A 113 -5.82 -14.30 -6.37
N LEU A 114 -5.33 -14.14 -7.61
CA LEU A 114 -5.60 -15.07 -8.71
C LEU A 114 -5.02 -16.46 -8.42
N SER A 115 -3.80 -16.52 -7.90
CA SER A 115 -3.16 -17.79 -7.50
C SER A 115 -3.97 -18.51 -6.42
N ALA A 116 -4.50 -17.78 -5.44
CA ALA A 116 -5.34 -18.34 -4.37
C ALA A 116 -6.80 -18.65 -4.78
N SER A 117 -7.26 -18.13 -5.92
CA SER A 117 -8.66 -18.23 -6.34
C SER A 117 -9.07 -19.59 -6.93
N GLY A 118 -8.10 -20.41 -7.34
CA GLY A 118 -8.33 -21.67 -8.05
C GLY A 118 -8.85 -21.51 -9.48
N ILE A 119 -8.73 -20.32 -10.08
CA ILE A 119 -9.12 -20.02 -11.46
C ILE A 119 -8.17 -20.70 -12.45
N PRO A 120 -8.64 -21.30 -13.56
CA PRO A 120 -7.77 -21.84 -14.62
C PRO A 120 -6.82 -20.80 -15.22
N LYS A 121 -5.57 -21.20 -15.51
CA LYS A 121 -4.50 -20.28 -15.99
C LYS A 121 -4.87 -19.47 -17.23
N ASP A 122 -5.64 -20.05 -18.16
CA ASP A 122 -6.08 -19.39 -19.40
C ASP A 122 -7.02 -18.20 -19.15
N LEU A 123 -7.64 -18.14 -17.96
CA LEU A 123 -8.50 -17.04 -17.52
C LEU A 123 -7.76 -16.07 -16.60
N GLN A 124 -6.67 -16.49 -15.94
CA GLN A 124 -5.84 -15.61 -15.11
C GLN A 124 -5.14 -14.56 -15.96
N THR A 125 -4.51 -14.98 -17.07
CA THR A 125 -3.82 -14.07 -18.01
C THR A 125 -4.77 -13.02 -18.58
N LYS A 126 -6.01 -13.42 -18.90
CA LYS A 126 -7.07 -12.51 -19.35
C LYS A 126 -7.56 -11.54 -18.29
N VAL A 127 -7.24 -11.72 -17.00
CA VAL A 127 -7.63 -10.80 -15.91
C VAL A 127 -6.46 -9.89 -15.53
N GLU A 128 -5.22 -10.39 -15.63
CA GLU A 128 -3.98 -9.64 -15.36
C GLU A 128 -3.75 -8.52 -16.39
N ASP A 129 -4.01 -8.77 -17.67
CA ASP A 129 -3.77 -7.81 -18.76
C ASP A 129 -4.73 -6.59 -18.77
N LEU A 130 -5.71 -6.53 -17.86
CA LEU A 130 -6.67 -5.42 -17.83
C LEU A 130 -6.23 -4.25 -16.95
N PRO A 131 -6.47 -3.01 -17.42
CA PRO A 131 -6.08 -1.81 -16.71
C PRO A 131 -6.73 -1.72 -15.32
N PHE A 132 -6.02 -1.09 -14.39
CA PHE A 132 -6.56 -0.75 -13.08
C PHE A 132 -7.59 0.38 -13.21
N ASP A 133 -8.76 0.17 -12.61
CA ASP A 133 -9.83 1.15 -12.53
C ASP A 133 -9.81 1.72 -11.11
N LYS A 134 -9.62 3.03 -10.97
CA LYS A 134 -9.23 3.68 -9.70
C LYS A 134 -10.18 3.39 -8.53
N ASP A 135 -11.42 3.03 -8.82
CA ASP A 135 -12.48 2.83 -7.83
C ASP A 135 -12.54 1.40 -7.25
N LYS A 136 -11.99 0.39 -7.94
CA LYS A 136 -12.09 -1.03 -7.54
C LYS A 136 -10.86 -1.82 -7.95
N LEU A 137 -10.53 -2.87 -7.17
CA LEU A 137 -9.42 -3.78 -7.46
C LEU A 137 -9.47 -4.35 -8.90
N PHE A 138 -10.67 -4.43 -9.47
CA PHE A 138 -10.98 -4.88 -10.82
C PHE A 138 -11.87 -3.86 -11.54
N SER A 139 -11.66 -3.68 -12.84
CA SER A 139 -12.54 -2.86 -13.68
C SER A 139 -13.96 -3.45 -13.74
N LYS A 140 -14.95 -2.64 -14.14
CA LYS A 140 -16.33 -3.12 -14.32
C LYS A 140 -16.42 -4.37 -15.21
N LYS A 141 -15.63 -4.40 -16.29
CA LYS A 141 -15.52 -5.54 -17.22
C LYS A 141 -14.97 -6.81 -16.54
N ASN A 142 -14.00 -6.67 -15.63
CA ASN A 142 -13.44 -7.79 -14.87
C ASN A 142 -14.44 -8.35 -13.88
N ASN A 143 -15.22 -7.49 -13.22
CA ASN A 143 -16.29 -7.95 -12.34
C ASN A 143 -17.34 -8.77 -13.09
N GLU A 144 -17.77 -8.31 -14.27
CA GLU A 144 -18.72 -9.07 -15.10
C GLU A 144 -18.18 -10.46 -15.45
N LEU A 145 -16.91 -10.55 -15.89
CA LEU A 145 -16.26 -11.83 -16.18
C LEU A 145 -16.16 -12.73 -14.94
N LEU A 146 -15.74 -12.19 -13.79
CA LEU A 146 -15.66 -12.92 -12.52
C LEU A 146 -17.04 -13.38 -12.02
N HIS A 147 -18.09 -12.58 -12.24
CA HIS A 147 -19.47 -12.96 -11.92
C HIS A 147 -19.94 -14.10 -12.81
N THR A 148 -19.73 -14.02 -14.13
CA THR A 148 -20.04 -15.12 -15.06
C THR A 148 -19.25 -16.39 -14.71
N MET A 149 -17.99 -16.26 -14.30
CA MET A 149 -17.18 -17.38 -13.83
C MET A 149 -17.68 -17.98 -12.52
N LYS A 150 -18.13 -17.13 -11.59
CA LYS A 150 -18.73 -17.56 -10.32
C LYS A 150 -20.05 -18.30 -10.57
N ASP A 151 -20.87 -17.83 -11.51
CA ASP A 151 -22.14 -18.43 -11.86
C ASP A 151 -21.94 -19.77 -12.56
N SER A 152 -21.02 -19.85 -13.53
CA SER A 152 -20.66 -21.13 -14.16
C SER A 152 -20.08 -22.14 -13.16
N ARG A 153 -19.28 -21.69 -12.19
CA ARG A 153 -18.83 -22.54 -11.09
C ARG A 153 -19.98 -23.01 -10.20
N ALA A 154 -20.93 -22.14 -9.88
CA ALA A 154 -22.13 -22.52 -9.12
C ALA A 154 -22.96 -23.56 -9.89
N THR A 155 -23.11 -23.40 -11.21
CA THR A 155 -23.77 -24.37 -12.08
C THR A 155 -23.04 -25.71 -12.12
N LEU A 156 -21.71 -25.72 -12.19
CA LEU A 156 -20.91 -26.95 -12.12
C LEU A 156 -21.03 -27.65 -10.75
N CYS A 157 -21.08 -26.87 -9.66
CA CYS A 157 -21.35 -27.40 -8.32
C CYS A 157 -22.75 -28.02 -8.21
N THR A 158 -23.77 -27.45 -8.85
CA THR A 158 -25.13 -28.04 -8.85
C THR A 158 -25.26 -29.30 -9.69
N LEU A 159 -24.33 -29.54 -10.61
CA LEU A 159 -24.28 -30.73 -11.47
C LEU A 159 -23.47 -31.88 -10.83
N ASP A 160 -22.94 -31.69 -9.62
CA ASP A 160 -22.12 -32.66 -8.86
C ASP A 160 -20.82 -33.09 -9.59
N ILE A 161 -20.32 -32.26 -10.52
CA ILE A 161 -19.14 -32.55 -11.36
C ILE A 161 -17.83 -32.05 -10.70
N HIS A 162 -17.65 -32.22 -9.38
CA HIS A 162 -16.39 -31.80 -8.74
C HIS A 162 -15.66 -32.87 -7.94
N SER A 163 -14.41 -33.07 -8.35
CA SER A 163 -13.27 -33.53 -7.56
C SER A 163 -13.23 -32.76 -6.24
N SER A 164 -13.22 -33.48 -5.14
CA SER A 164 -13.25 -32.96 -3.77
C SER A 164 -12.10 -32.00 -3.48
N LEU A 165 -12.41 -30.81 -2.96
CA LEU A 165 -11.47 -29.85 -2.37
C LEU A 165 -11.65 -29.78 -0.84
N PRO A 166 -10.57 -29.50 -0.06
CA PRO A 166 -10.64 -29.48 1.40
C PRO A 166 -11.53 -28.35 1.91
N ARG A 167 -12.28 -28.68 2.95
CA ARG A 167 -13.31 -27.85 3.58
C ARG A 167 -12.68 -26.62 4.26
N ARG A 168 -12.94 -25.41 3.75
CA ARG A 168 -12.64 -24.14 4.47
C ARG A 168 -13.30 -24.14 5.85
N GLN A 169 -12.52 -24.14 6.91
CA GLN A 169 -13.01 -23.93 8.27
C GLN A 169 -13.18 -22.41 8.49
N ARG A 170 -14.43 -21.98 8.73
CA ARG A 170 -14.75 -20.57 9.04
C ARG A 170 -14.05 -20.17 10.34
N TYR A 171 -13.22 -19.13 10.28
CA TYR A 171 -12.55 -18.53 11.43
C TYR A 171 -13.57 -17.89 12.38
N GLN A 172 -13.52 -18.27 13.67
CA GLN A 172 -14.14 -17.54 14.77
C GLN A 172 -13.05 -16.61 15.35
N PRO A 173 -13.22 -15.28 15.34
CA PRO A 173 -12.20 -14.39 15.89
C PRO A 173 -12.09 -14.60 17.40
N TYR A 174 -10.89 -14.94 17.86
CA TYR A 174 -10.55 -14.97 19.28
C TYR A 174 -10.77 -13.58 19.89
N GLN A 175 -11.75 -13.44 20.78
CA GLN A 175 -11.88 -12.25 21.61
C GLN A 175 -10.78 -12.26 22.67
N ARG A 176 -9.84 -11.31 22.61
CA ARG A 176 -8.86 -11.06 23.67
C ARG A 176 -9.58 -10.45 24.89
N PRO A 177 -9.43 -11.00 26.10
CA PRO A 177 -9.76 -10.28 27.32
C PRO A 177 -8.76 -9.13 27.52
N LEU A 178 -9.24 -7.89 27.53
CA LEU A 178 -8.49 -6.77 28.10
C LEU A 178 -8.45 -6.96 29.61
N THR A 179 -7.27 -7.27 30.18
CA THR A 179 -6.76 -6.70 31.44
C THR A 179 -5.44 -7.37 31.84
N GLN A 180 -4.35 -6.61 31.79
CA GLN A 180 -3.28 -6.71 32.79
C GLN A 180 -2.53 -5.38 32.82
N GLU A 181 -2.95 -4.54 33.77
CA GLU A 181 -2.26 -3.30 34.13
C GLU A 181 -0.87 -3.63 34.66
N TYR A 182 0.16 -3.09 34.02
CA TYR A 182 1.52 -3.13 34.54
C TYR A 182 1.67 -2.10 35.66
N TYR A 183 1.76 -2.57 36.90
CA TYR A 183 2.27 -1.78 38.02
C TYR A 183 3.72 -1.35 37.73
N ARG A 184 3.93 -0.05 37.56
CA ARG A 184 5.26 0.60 37.51
C ARG A 184 5.68 0.97 38.94
N PRO A 185 6.78 0.42 39.50
CA PRO A 185 7.32 0.90 40.76
C PRO A 185 7.97 2.28 40.58
N GLN A 186 7.63 3.23 41.45
CA GLN A 186 8.27 4.55 41.54
C GLN A 186 9.70 4.41 42.13
N PRO A 187 10.70 5.17 41.64
CA PRO A 187 12.04 5.17 42.24
C PRO A 187 12.08 6.00 43.54
N LYS A 188 12.80 5.49 44.55
CA LYS A 188 13.01 6.18 45.84
C LYS A 188 13.99 7.35 45.68
N PRO A 189 13.79 8.46 46.41
CA PRO A 189 14.73 9.58 46.43
C PRO A 189 15.99 9.21 47.25
N TYR A 190 17.15 9.57 46.71
CA TYR A 190 18.42 9.52 47.44
C TYR A 190 18.47 10.69 48.44
N THR A 191 18.81 10.36 49.69
CA THR A 191 19.24 11.31 50.73
C THR A 191 20.57 11.97 50.38
#